data_AF-A0A3B1CHG9-F1
#
_entry.id   AF-A0A3B1CHG9-F1
#
_cell.length_a   1.000
_cell.length_b   1.000
_cell.length_c   1.000
_cell.angle_alpha   90.00
_cell.angle_beta   90.00
_cell.angle_gamma   90.00
#
_symmetry.space_group_name_H-M   'P 1'
#
loop_
_entity.id
_entity.type
_entity.pdbx_description
1 polymer ?
#
loop_
_entity_poly.entity_id
_entity_poly.type
_entity_poly.pdbx_seq_one_letter_code
_entity_poly.pdbx_strand_id
1 'polypeptide(L)'
;MPSSLPTDIRFPISCAYELQPKSVLDIGIGFGRWGFLFREFLDVFMGRIYKDTWAVKIDGVEAYEPYIMDHHRAIYDNIFIEDARTYIQRAPHYDLIVIGDMLEHLNMDEAITFFHDVMNKTNGGLLINIPLGKCEQDGHENPYETHRSTWEKENLMELNPTLFQISSYGKNDDGKSGQHGVFFFKKNDYQYFQAIEEGQQYESRGQIDNSAACYERAKNTAPNKPDAYLSLAGIALNKGDINLGLQLLRHVIEVSPDTSDAYLALVSLLKKLDRKEEAAAIIDAGLFRFAGNQEIIEQLESF
;
A
#
# COMPACT_ATOMS: atom_id res chain seq x y z
N MET A 1 1.77 21.51 -19.24
CA MET A 1 1.05 20.36 -18.67
C MET A 1 2.05 19.24 -18.50
N PRO A 2 2.39 18.90 -17.25
CA PRO A 2 3.34 17.84 -16.95
C PRO A 2 2.83 16.47 -17.40
N SER A 3 3.75 15.53 -17.55
CA SER A 3 3.45 14.13 -17.86
C SER A 3 4.53 13.23 -17.26
N SER A 4 4.12 12.09 -16.70
CA SER A 4 5.01 11.14 -16.05
C SER A 4 6.01 10.48 -17.03
N LEU A 5 7.00 9.75 -16.54
CA LEU A 5 7.99 9.11 -17.44
C LEU A 5 7.35 7.89 -18.14
N PRO A 6 7.80 7.54 -19.37
CA PRO A 6 7.32 6.33 -20.04
C PRO A 6 7.58 5.03 -19.26
N THR A 7 8.63 5.02 -18.43
CA THR A 7 9.00 3.88 -17.57
C THR A 7 7.97 3.56 -16.50
N ASP A 8 7.11 4.52 -16.17
CA ASP A 8 6.18 4.44 -15.06
C ASP A 8 4.82 3.90 -15.49
N ILE A 9 4.66 3.51 -16.76
CA ILE A 9 3.38 3.07 -17.33
C ILE A 9 3.04 1.63 -16.95
N ARG A 10 4.00 0.70 -17.06
CA ARG A 10 3.71 -0.74 -16.98
C ARG A 10 3.13 -1.14 -15.62
N PHE A 11 3.71 -0.63 -14.55
CA PHE A 11 3.38 -1.05 -13.19
C PHE A 11 1.95 -0.66 -12.76
N PRO A 12 1.51 0.61 -12.87
CA PRO A 12 0.12 1.02 -12.64
C PRO A 12 -0.91 0.23 -13.42
N ILE A 13 -0.65 -0.02 -14.71
CA ILE A 13 -1.56 -0.80 -15.56
C ILE A 13 -1.65 -2.25 -15.09
N SER A 14 -0.54 -2.83 -14.65
CA SER A 14 -0.53 -4.19 -14.08
C SER A 14 -1.36 -4.25 -12.79
N CYS A 15 -1.23 -3.25 -11.91
CA CYS A 15 -2.04 -3.16 -10.68
C CYS A 15 -3.53 -2.99 -10.98
N ALA A 16 -3.89 -2.09 -11.90
CA ALA A 16 -5.29 -1.89 -12.31
C ALA A 16 -5.88 -3.14 -12.96
N TYR A 17 -5.09 -3.84 -13.80
CA TYR A 17 -5.51 -5.08 -14.44
C TYR A 17 -5.70 -6.22 -13.43
N GLU A 18 -4.85 -6.33 -12.40
CA GLU A 18 -5.06 -7.31 -11.32
C GLU A 18 -6.32 -6.98 -10.51
N LEU A 19 -6.54 -5.70 -10.23
CA LEU A 19 -7.66 -5.25 -9.41
C LEU A 19 -9.02 -5.34 -10.12
N GLN A 20 -9.04 -5.26 -11.46
CA GLN A 20 -10.26 -5.22 -12.28
C GLN A 20 -11.31 -4.21 -11.74
N PRO A 21 -10.95 -2.93 -11.56
CA PRO A 21 -11.83 -1.95 -10.96
C PRO A 21 -13.03 -1.67 -11.88
N LYS A 22 -14.20 -1.44 -11.28
CA LYS A 22 -15.39 -0.93 -11.98
C LYS A 22 -15.47 0.58 -11.94
N SER A 23 -14.69 1.21 -11.06
CA SER A 23 -14.62 2.65 -10.90
C SER A 23 -13.20 3.11 -10.60
N VAL A 24 -12.74 4.13 -11.34
CA VAL A 24 -11.43 4.76 -11.21
C VAL A 24 -11.62 6.26 -10.99
N LEU A 25 -10.89 6.82 -10.03
CA LEU A 25 -10.72 8.26 -9.87
C LEU A 25 -9.27 8.64 -10.18
N ASP A 26 -9.07 9.56 -11.11
CA ASP A 26 -7.77 10.09 -11.51
C ASP A 26 -7.59 11.51 -10.98
N ILE A 27 -6.74 11.68 -9.97
CA ILE A 27 -6.48 12.96 -9.29
C ILE A 27 -5.18 13.55 -9.83
N GLY A 28 -5.25 14.79 -10.33
CA GLY A 28 -4.13 15.39 -11.06
C GLY A 28 -4.07 14.85 -12.47
N ILE A 29 -5.15 15.07 -13.24
CA ILE A 29 -5.32 14.51 -14.58
C ILE A 29 -4.13 14.82 -15.48
N GLY A 30 -3.58 16.03 -15.39
CA GLY A 30 -2.48 16.48 -16.25
C GLY A 30 -2.86 16.27 -17.73
N PHE A 31 -2.05 15.51 -18.48
CA PHE A 31 -2.32 15.17 -19.88
C PHE A 31 -3.45 14.16 -20.12
N GLY A 32 -3.98 13.54 -19.07
CA GLY A 32 -5.02 12.51 -19.18
C GLY A 32 -4.49 11.12 -19.52
N ARG A 33 -3.20 10.88 -19.26
CA ARG A 33 -2.53 9.61 -19.54
C ARG A 33 -3.24 8.44 -18.87
N TRP A 34 -3.53 8.55 -17.57
CA TRP A 34 -4.12 7.45 -16.81
C TRP A 34 -5.53 7.14 -17.27
N GLY A 35 -6.37 8.17 -17.47
CA GLY A 35 -7.67 7.97 -18.09
C GLY A 35 -7.61 7.24 -19.43
N PHE A 36 -6.67 7.63 -20.32
CA PHE A 36 -6.52 6.97 -21.62
C PHE A 36 -6.08 5.51 -21.49
N LEU A 37 -5.02 5.25 -20.72
CA LEU A 37 -4.48 3.90 -20.57
C LEU A 37 -5.45 2.97 -19.84
N PHE A 38 -6.12 3.45 -18.78
CA PHE A 38 -7.15 2.65 -18.12
C PHE A 38 -8.33 2.39 -19.04
N ARG A 39 -8.73 3.36 -19.88
CA ARG A 39 -9.77 3.10 -20.87
C ARG A 39 -9.33 2.04 -21.89
N GLU A 40 -8.10 2.13 -22.37
CA GLU A 40 -7.52 1.16 -23.29
C GLU A 40 -7.54 -0.25 -22.66
N PHE A 41 -6.95 -0.43 -21.49
CA PHE A 41 -6.72 -1.77 -20.92
C PHE A 41 -7.89 -2.34 -20.12
N LEU A 42 -8.79 -1.50 -19.61
CA LEU A 42 -9.94 -1.95 -18.83
C LEU A 42 -11.26 -1.99 -19.62
N ASP A 43 -11.34 -1.38 -20.80
CA ASP A 43 -12.53 -1.46 -21.67
C ASP A 43 -12.17 -1.90 -23.09
N VAL A 44 -11.36 -1.13 -23.82
CA VAL A 44 -11.13 -1.37 -25.25
C VAL A 44 -10.48 -2.73 -25.50
N PHE A 45 -9.47 -3.08 -24.70
CA PHE A 45 -8.79 -4.39 -24.74
C PHE A 45 -9.74 -5.55 -24.39
N MET A 46 -10.83 -5.26 -23.68
CA MET A 46 -11.89 -6.21 -23.34
C MET A 46 -12.98 -6.29 -24.43
N GLY A 47 -12.78 -5.65 -25.57
CA GLY A 47 -13.72 -5.60 -26.71
C GLY A 47 -14.78 -4.51 -26.61
N ARG A 48 -14.77 -3.66 -25.57
CA ARG A 48 -15.70 -2.53 -25.40
C ARG A 48 -15.12 -1.27 -26.06
N ILE A 49 -15.11 -1.26 -27.39
CA ILE A 49 -14.42 -0.24 -28.18
C ILE A 49 -15.12 1.12 -28.13
N TYR A 50 -16.46 1.13 -28.18
CA TYR A 50 -17.25 2.36 -28.28
C TYR A 50 -17.68 2.88 -26.90
N LYS A 51 -17.81 4.20 -26.77
CA LYS A 51 -18.08 4.87 -25.47
C LYS A 51 -19.36 4.39 -24.78
N ASP A 52 -20.40 4.10 -25.54
CA ASP A 52 -21.67 3.54 -25.05
C ASP A 52 -21.55 2.08 -24.56
N THR A 53 -20.45 1.40 -24.90
CA THR A 53 -20.18 0.03 -24.46
C THR A 53 -19.25 -0.05 -23.25
N TRP A 54 -18.64 1.07 -22.83
CA TRP A 54 -17.70 1.09 -21.70
C TRP A 54 -18.37 0.68 -20.39
N ALA A 55 -17.67 -0.14 -19.60
CA ALA A 55 -18.19 -0.71 -18.35
C ALA A 55 -17.50 -0.14 -17.10
N VAL A 56 -16.27 0.36 -17.24
CA VAL A 56 -15.54 0.98 -16.13
C VAL A 56 -15.84 2.46 -16.10
N LYS A 57 -16.26 2.97 -14.93
CA LYS A 57 -16.42 4.41 -14.73
C LYS A 57 -15.06 5.04 -14.46
N ILE A 58 -14.66 6.04 -15.22
CA ILE A 58 -13.40 6.77 -15.04
C ILE A 58 -13.70 8.26 -14.87
N ASP A 59 -13.61 8.73 -13.63
CA ASP A 59 -13.74 10.14 -13.30
C ASP A 59 -12.36 10.77 -13.09
N GLY A 60 -12.25 12.08 -13.31
CA GLY A 60 -11.02 12.83 -13.07
C GLY A 60 -11.24 14.09 -12.22
N VAL A 61 -10.20 14.51 -11.50
CA VAL A 61 -10.16 15.77 -10.75
C VAL A 61 -8.94 16.58 -11.17
N GLU A 62 -9.16 17.82 -11.59
CA GLU A 62 -8.11 18.76 -11.99
C GLU A 62 -8.42 20.14 -11.43
N ALA A 63 -7.47 20.74 -10.71
CA ALA A 63 -7.69 22.05 -10.10
C ALA A 63 -7.54 23.19 -11.13
N TYR A 64 -6.78 22.97 -12.19
CA TYR A 64 -6.46 23.99 -13.18
C TYR A 64 -7.26 23.79 -14.49
N GLU A 65 -8.41 24.46 -14.59
CA GLU A 65 -9.33 24.38 -15.75
C GLU A 65 -8.65 24.49 -17.13
N PRO A 66 -7.67 25.38 -17.37
CA PRO A 66 -7.05 25.53 -18.69
C PRO A 66 -6.35 24.27 -19.23
N TYR A 67 -6.09 23.28 -18.37
CA TYR A 67 -5.57 21.97 -18.78
C TYR A 67 -6.62 21.11 -19.48
N ILE A 68 -7.91 21.32 -19.22
CA ILE A 68 -8.97 20.44 -19.72
C ILE A 68 -9.32 20.72 -21.19
N MET A 69 -8.70 19.94 -22.07
CA MET A 69 -8.94 19.89 -23.52
C MET A 69 -9.93 18.79 -23.95
N ASP A 70 -10.32 18.79 -25.23
CA ASP A 70 -11.31 17.86 -25.82
C ASP A 70 -10.96 16.38 -25.65
N HIS A 71 -9.67 16.02 -25.68
CA HIS A 71 -9.26 14.61 -25.53
C HIS A 71 -9.57 14.07 -24.12
N HIS A 72 -9.50 14.89 -23.07
CA HIS A 72 -9.96 14.48 -21.75
C HIS A 72 -11.47 14.21 -21.76
N ARG A 73 -12.26 15.13 -22.34
CA ARG A 73 -13.73 15.00 -22.40
C ARG A 73 -14.17 13.78 -23.22
N ALA A 74 -13.37 13.37 -24.19
CA ALA A 74 -13.61 12.14 -24.94
C ALA A 74 -13.45 10.88 -24.07
N ILE A 75 -12.47 10.86 -23.16
CA ILE A 75 -12.02 9.66 -22.43
C ILE A 75 -12.68 9.49 -21.06
N TYR A 76 -12.78 10.57 -20.28
CA TYR A 76 -13.37 10.54 -18.94
C TYR A 76 -14.90 10.55 -19.00
N ASP A 77 -15.52 9.93 -17.99
CA ASP A 77 -16.96 9.97 -17.78
C ASP A 77 -17.36 11.32 -17.17
N ASN A 78 -16.63 11.78 -16.14
CA ASN A 78 -16.78 13.11 -15.55
C ASN A 78 -15.42 13.72 -15.23
N ILE A 79 -15.33 15.05 -15.33
CA ILE A 79 -14.15 15.82 -14.90
C ILE A 79 -14.62 16.90 -13.92
N PHE A 80 -14.08 16.86 -12.72
CA PHE A 80 -14.37 17.82 -11.66
C PHE A 80 -13.24 18.86 -11.60
N ILE A 81 -13.61 20.12 -11.83
CA ILE A 81 -12.66 21.23 -11.87
C ILE A 81 -12.65 21.90 -10.49
N GLU A 82 -11.83 21.38 -9.57
CA GLU A 82 -11.70 21.88 -8.19
C GLU A 82 -10.46 21.31 -7.49
N ASP A 83 -10.17 21.83 -6.29
CA ASP A 83 -9.11 21.29 -5.42
C ASP A 83 -9.46 19.86 -4.95
N ALA A 84 -8.57 18.91 -5.21
CA ALA A 84 -8.76 17.50 -4.88
C ALA A 84 -8.97 17.25 -3.37
N ARG A 85 -8.37 18.06 -2.50
CA ARG A 85 -8.56 17.98 -1.04
C ARG A 85 -9.99 18.31 -0.63
N THR A 86 -10.67 19.15 -1.40
CA THR A 86 -12.08 19.48 -1.19
C THR A 86 -12.98 18.40 -1.77
N TYR A 87 -12.71 17.96 -3.00
CA TYR A 87 -13.49 16.92 -3.67
C TYR A 87 -13.50 15.62 -2.87
N ILE A 88 -12.33 15.17 -2.38
CA ILE A 88 -12.20 13.86 -1.74
C ILE A 88 -13.09 13.71 -0.51
N GLN A 89 -13.39 14.78 0.22
CA GLN A 89 -14.26 14.72 1.40
C GLN A 89 -15.68 14.23 1.06
N ARG A 90 -16.19 14.65 -0.10
CA ARG A 90 -17.54 14.33 -0.58
C ARG A 90 -17.57 13.30 -1.71
N ALA A 91 -16.41 12.81 -2.14
CA ALA A 91 -16.32 11.80 -3.19
C ALA A 91 -17.06 10.52 -2.79
N PRO A 92 -17.72 9.84 -3.74
CA PRO A 92 -18.15 8.46 -3.54
C PRO A 92 -16.92 7.55 -3.41
N HIS A 93 -17.16 6.28 -3.09
CA HIS A 93 -16.09 5.29 -3.12
C HIS A 93 -15.75 4.90 -4.57
N TYR A 94 -14.46 4.70 -4.82
CA TYR A 94 -13.93 4.18 -6.08
C TYR A 94 -13.17 2.87 -5.81
N ASP A 95 -13.09 1.98 -6.80
CA ASP A 95 -12.32 0.74 -6.64
C ASP A 95 -10.82 1.02 -6.72
N LEU A 96 -10.41 1.93 -7.61
CA LEU A 96 -9.05 2.41 -7.75
C LEU A 96 -9.02 3.94 -7.71
N ILE A 97 -8.08 4.51 -6.96
CA ILE A 97 -7.77 5.93 -7.03
C ILE A 97 -6.31 6.09 -7.46
N VAL A 98 -6.04 7.07 -8.33
CA VAL A 98 -4.68 7.43 -8.75
C VAL A 98 -4.41 8.87 -8.37
N ILE A 99 -3.25 9.13 -7.79
CA ILE A 99 -2.70 10.47 -7.59
C ILE A 99 -1.51 10.59 -8.54
N GLY A 100 -1.64 11.43 -9.57
CA GLY A 100 -0.59 11.69 -10.55
C GLY A 100 0.15 12.99 -10.25
N ASP A 101 1.43 12.91 -9.84
CA ASP A 101 2.36 14.04 -9.72
C ASP A 101 1.70 15.27 -9.07
N MET A 102 1.05 15.06 -7.91
CA MET A 102 0.29 16.08 -7.18
C MET A 102 0.65 16.16 -5.70
N LEU A 103 1.18 15.08 -5.13
CA LEU A 103 1.40 14.98 -3.68
C LEU A 103 2.54 15.91 -3.21
N GLU A 104 3.54 16.10 -4.06
CA GLU A 104 4.65 17.03 -3.93
C GLU A 104 4.20 18.52 -3.95
N HIS A 105 3.00 18.80 -4.45
CA HIS A 105 2.40 20.15 -4.45
C HIS A 105 1.76 20.52 -3.12
N LEU A 106 1.70 19.59 -2.17
CA LEU A 106 1.20 19.79 -0.81
C LEU A 106 2.37 19.86 0.17
N ASN A 107 2.15 20.52 1.31
CA ASN A 107 3.09 20.37 2.43
C ASN A 107 3.01 18.94 2.98
N MET A 108 4.07 18.45 3.61
CA MET A 108 4.16 17.04 4.06
C MET A 108 2.95 16.61 4.93
N ASP A 109 2.59 17.39 5.95
CA ASP A 109 1.45 17.04 6.83
C ASP A 109 0.10 17.02 6.09
N GLU A 110 -0.09 17.95 5.15
CA GLU A 110 -1.30 18.00 4.31
C GLU A 110 -1.36 16.80 3.37
N ALA A 111 -0.23 16.41 2.80
CA ALA A 111 -0.12 15.26 1.92
C ALA A 111 -0.41 13.94 2.63
N ILE A 112 0.12 13.75 3.85
CA ILE A 112 -0.16 12.56 4.67
C ILE A 112 -1.64 12.50 5.06
N THR A 113 -2.21 13.65 5.44
CA THR A 113 -3.66 13.75 5.71
C THR A 113 -4.47 13.36 4.47
N PHE A 114 -4.10 13.93 3.32
CA PHE A 114 -4.77 13.65 2.05
C PHE A 114 -4.64 12.18 1.62
N PHE A 115 -3.49 11.56 1.85
CA PHE A 115 -3.29 10.12 1.63
C PHE A 115 -4.32 9.29 2.41
N HIS A 116 -4.51 9.57 3.70
CA HIS A 116 -5.50 8.85 4.52
C HIS A 116 -6.94 9.11 4.07
N ASP A 117 -7.27 10.34 3.71
CA ASP A 117 -8.59 10.68 3.15
C ASP A 117 -8.88 9.89 1.86
N VAL A 118 -7.90 9.80 0.97
CA VAL A 118 -8.00 9.02 -0.27
C VAL A 118 -8.09 7.52 0.02
N MET A 119 -7.27 6.99 0.94
CA MET A 119 -7.36 5.60 1.36
C MET A 119 -8.73 5.25 1.95
N ASN A 120 -9.42 6.21 2.58
CA ASN A 120 -10.79 6.04 3.06
C ASN A 120 -11.85 6.02 1.95
N LYS A 121 -11.54 6.55 0.76
CA LYS A 121 -12.44 6.56 -0.41
C LYS A 121 -12.18 5.45 -1.42
N THR A 122 -11.09 4.70 -1.30
CA THR A 122 -10.86 3.53 -2.14
C THR A 122 -11.36 2.23 -1.51
N ASN A 123 -11.97 1.38 -2.33
CA ASN A 123 -12.37 0.01 -1.96
C ASN A 123 -11.29 -1.02 -2.30
N GLY A 124 -10.48 -0.76 -3.33
CA GLY A 124 -9.50 -1.72 -3.85
C GLY A 124 -8.07 -1.29 -3.58
N GLY A 125 -7.70 -0.08 -4.00
CA GLY A 125 -6.39 0.47 -3.70
C GLY A 125 -6.13 1.87 -4.23
N LEU A 126 -4.92 2.36 -3.94
CA LEU A 126 -4.41 3.67 -4.34
C LEU A 126 -3.09 3.50 -5.08
N LEU A 127 -2.95 4.16 -6.24
CA LEU A 127 -1.69 4.35 -6.94
C LEU A 127 -1.20 5.77 -6.73
N ILE A 128 0.07 5.92 -6.36
CA ILE A 128 0.75 7.21 -6.25
C ILE A 128 1.91 7.22 -7.23
N ASN A 129 1.90 8.19 -8.12
CA ASN A 129 3.01 8.53 -8.99
C ASN A 129 3.61 9.83 -8.45
N ILE A 130 4.91 9.84 -8.15
CA ILE A 130 5.56 10.97 -7.52
C ILE A 130 7.03 11.11 -7.92
N PRO A 131 7.52 12.32 -8.24
CA PRO A 131 8.95 12.57 -8.34
C PRO A 131 9.64 12.35 -6.99
N LEU A 132 10.80 11.70 -7.00
CA LEU A 132 11.62 11.45 -5.82
C LEU A 132 12.87 12.33 -5.82
N GLY A 133 13.24 12.78 -4.62
CA GLY A 133 14.36 13.68 -4.40
C GLY A 133 14.01 15.15 -4.64
N LYS A 134 15.00 16.02 -4.40
CA LYS A 134 14.79 17.47 -4.46
C LYS A 134 14.56 17.96 -5.89
N CYS A 135 13.30 18.24 -6.23
CA CYS A 135 12.89 18.91 -7.45
C CYS A 135 12.28 20.27 -7.08
N GLU A 136 13.05 21.36 -7.22
CA GLU A 136 12.51 22.71 -7.02
C GLU A 136 11.79 23.13 -8.30
N GLN A 137 10.46 23.27 -8.23
CA GLN A 137 9.62 23.73 -9.33
C GLN A 137 8.72 24.85 -8.85
N ASP A 138 8.80 26.00 -9.52
CA ASP A 138 7.85 27.09 -9.36
C ASP A 138 6.76 26.94 -10.44
N GLY A 139 5.50 26.86 -10.03
CA GLY A 139 4.37 26.53 -10.91
C GLY A 139 4.10 27.55 -12.03
N HIS A 140 4.79 28.70 -12.01
CA HIS A 140 4.70 29.78 -13.00
C HIS A 140 3.24 30.20 -13.26
N GLU A 141 2.65 29.74 -14.37
CA GLU A 141 1.27 30.04 -14.80
C GLU A 141 0.21 29.21 -14.06
N ASN A 142 0.58 28.02 -13.57
CA ASN A 142 -0.30 27.16 -12.79
C ASN A 142 0.17 27.12 -11.33
N PRO A 143 -0.46 27.86 -10.40
CA PRO A 143 -0.04 27.91 -9.01
C PRO A 143 -0.19 26.57 -8.27
N TYR A 144 -0.91 25.61 -8.84
CA TYR A 144 -1.04 24.25 -8.29
C TYR A 144 0.15 23.35 -8.60
N GLU A 145 1.08 23.76 -9.46
CA GLU A 145 2.29 22.99 -9.87
C GLU A 145 3.55 23.38 -9.09
N THR A 146 3.40 24.25 -8.09
CA THR A 146 4.52 24.63 -7.21
C THR A 146 4.80 23.47 -6.25
N HIS A 147 6.03 22.95 -6.28
CA HIS A 147 6.45 21.91 -5.34
C HIS A 147 6.61 22.50 -3.94
N ARG A 148 5.88 21.95 -2.97
CA ARG A 148 5.85 22.40 -1.56
C ARG A 148 6.53 21.43 -0.61
N SER A 149 6.72 20.18 -1.04
CA SER A 149 7.41 19.15 -0.28
C SER A 149 8.42 18.39 -1.14
N THR A 150 9.38 17.74 -0.49
CA THR A 150 10.33 16.83 -1.12
C THR A 150 10.10 15.44 -0.55
N TRP A 151 10.06 14.45 -1.43
CA TRP A 151 9.76 13.07 -1.08
C TRP A 151 10.93 12.17 -1.42
N GLU A 152 11.38 11.40 -0.44
CA GLU A 152 12.31 10.30 -0.63
C GLU A 152 11.53 8.98 -0.57
N LYS A 153 12.15 7.91 -1.09
CA LYS A 153 11.55 6.57 -1.05
C LYS A 153 11.13 6.20 0.37
N GLU A 154 11.98 6.50 1.34
CA GLU A 154 11.80 6.16 2.76
C GLU A 154 10.50 6.75 3.31
N ASN A 155 10.14 7.97 2.90
CA ASN A 155 8.89 8.61 3.32
C ASN A 155 7.65 7.82 2.86
N LEU A 156 7.68 7.26 1.64
CA LEU A 156 6.58 6.45 1.13
C LEU A 156 6.58 5.06 1.75
N MET A 157 7.76 4.51 2.09
CA MET A 157 7.84 3.21 2.77
C MET A 157 7.17 3.24 4.15
N GLU A 158 7.21 4.37 4.86
CA GLU A 158 6.48 4.56 6.13
C GLU A 158 4.96 4.43 5.98
N LEU A 159 4.43 4.68 4.77
CA LEU A 159 3.01 4.49 4.46
C LEU A 159 2.66 3.02 4.15
N ASN A 160 3.63 2.10 4.23
CA ASN A 160 3.48 0.66 4.02
C ASN A 160 2.84 0.28 2.65
N PRO A 161 3.48 0.65 1.52
CA PRO A 161 3.00 0.27 0.19
C PRO A 161 3.02 -1.24 0.03
N THR A 162 2.00 -1.78 -0.65
CA THR A 162 1.93 -3.20 -0.99
C THR A 162 2.99 -3.57 -2.01
N LEU A 163 3.16 -2.74 -3.03
CA LEU A 163 4.15 -2.90 -4.11
C LEU A 163 4.65 -1.53 -4.52
N PHE A 164 5.87 -1.46 -5.06
CA PHE A 164 6.40 -0.23 -5.62
C PHE A 164 7.41 -0.49 -6.74
N GLN A 165 7.60 0.51 -7.59
CA GLN A 165 8.64 0.58 -8.61
C GLN A 165 9.35 1.95 -8.50
N ILE A 166 10.67 1.95 -8.68
CA ILE A 166 11.44 3.19 -8.82
C ILE A 166 12.10 3.18 -10.19
N SER A 167 11.92 4.27 -10.94
CA SER A 167 12.54 4.50 -12.23
C SER A 167 13.54 5.65 -12.10
N SER A 168 14.72 5.51 -12.73
CA SER A 168 15.67 6.61 -12.87
C SER A 168 15.66 7.11 -14.32
N TYR A 169 15.79 8.42 -14.51
CA TYR A 169 15.95 9.01 -15.84
C TYR A 169 17.27 9.78 -15.96
N GLY A 170 17.70 9.94 -17.21
CA GLY A 170 18.99 10.55 -17.57
C GLY A 170 19.11 11.98 -17.05
N LYS A 171 20.35 12.50 -17.04
CA LYS A 171 20.64 13.86 -16.60
C LYS A 171 19.76 14.87 -17.35
N ASN A 172 18.97 15.65 -16.61
CA ASN A 172 18.39 16.88 -17.15
C ASN A 172 19.51 17.87 -17.50
N ASP A 173 19.20 18.96 -18.19
CA ASP A 173 20.17 19.99 -18.60
C ASP A 173 20.96 20.63 -17.42
N ASP A 174 20.52 20.42 -16.19
CA ASP A 174 21.18 20.80 -14.93
C ASP A 174 22.20 19.76 -14.42
N GLY A 175 22.39 18.65 -15.13
CA GLY A 175 23.30 17.57 -14.79
C GLY A 175 22.80 16.62 -13.69
N LYS A 176 21.56 16.77 -13.21
CA LYS A 176 20.96 15.90 -12.18
C LYS A 176 20.17 14.76 -12.81
N SER A 177 20.44 13.54 -12.38
CA SER A 177 19.55 12.39 -12.59
C SER A 177 18.38 12.50 -11.60
N GLY A 178 17.14 12.42 -12.09
CA GLY A 178 15.96 12.34 -11.23
C GLY A 178 15.50 10.90 -11.04
N GLN A 179 14.73 10.67 -9.99
CA GLN A 179 14.02 9.42 -9.75
C GLN A 179 12.53 9.68 -9.74
N HIS A 180 11.77 8.70 -10.16
CA HIS A 180 10.32 8.70 -10.07
C HIS A 180 9.87 7.41 -9.38
N GLY A 181 8.94 7.55 -8.46
CA GLY A 181 8.41 6.47 -7.66
C GLY A 181 6.95 6.22 -7.99
N VAL A 182 6.63 4.94 -8.17
CA VAL A 182 5.27 4.48 -8.32
C VAL A 182 4.95 3.49 -7.20
N PHE A 183 3.96 3.83 -6.38
CA PHE A 183 3.60 3.06 -5.18
C PHE A 183 2.15 2.63 -5.26
N PHE A 184 1.89 1.36 -4.94
CA PHE A 184 0.55 0.79 -4.89
C PHE A 184 0.21 0.36 -3.47
N PHE A 185 -0.92 0.84 -2.96
CA PHE A 185 -1.45 0.55 -1.63
C PHE A 185 -2.77 -0.20 -1.78
N LYS A 186 -2.79 -1.51 -1.52
CA LYS A 186 -4.04 -2.27 -1.46
C LYS A 186 -4.83 -1.86 -0.21
N LYS A 187 -6.15 -1.73 -0.34
CA LYS A 187 -7.04 -1.32 0.76
C LYS A 187 -6.92 -2.26 1.97
N ASN A 188 -6.86 -3.57 1.73
CA ASN A 188 -6.73 -4.57 2.79
C ASN A 188 -5.38 -4.47 3.51
N ASP A 189 -4.28 -4.18 2.79
CA ASP A 189 -2.97 -4.01 3.42
C ASP A 189 -2.94 -2.75 4.28
N TYR A 190 -3.49 -1.65 3.78
CA TYR A 190 -3.63 -0.42 4.56
C TYR A 190 -4.45 -0.65 5.84
N GLN A 191 -5.61 -1.30 5.74
CA GLN A 191 -6.44 -1.63 6.90
C GLN A 191 -5.74 -2.58 7.88
N TYR A 192 -4.94 -3.52 7.37
CA TYR A 192 -4.11 -4.39 8.19
C TYR A 192 -3.11 -3.57 9.02
N PHE A 193 -2.30 -2.73 8.38
CA PHE A 193 -1.26 -1.96 9.08
C PHE A 193 -1.87 -0.97 10.07
N GLN A 194 -2.99 -0.33 9.74
CA GLN A 194 -3.74 0.52 10.68
C GLN A 194 -4.18 -0.27 11.92
N ALA A 195 -4.72 -1.47 11.73
CA ALA A 195 -5.13 -2.32 12.84
C ALA A 195 -3.94 -2.83 13.68
N ILE A 196 -2.79 -3.11 13.07
CA ILE A 196 -1.56 -3.45 13.81
C ILE A 196 -1.10 -2.26 14.66
N GLU A 197 -1.01 -1.07 14.08
CA GLU A 197 -0.56 0.15 14.78
C GLU A 197 -1.50 0.51 15.95
N GLU A 198 -2.81 0.50 15.72
CA GLU A 198 -3.82 0.68 16.77
C GLU A 198 -3.63 -0.35 17.90
N GLY A 199 -3.40 -1.62 17.54
CA GLY A 199 -3.18 -2.71 18.49
C GLY A 199 -1.96 -2.48 19.39
N GLN A 200 -0.84 -2.06 18.80
CA GLN A 200 0.40 -1.75 19.51
C GLN A 200 0.21 -0.54 20.45
N GLN A 201 -0.52 0.48 20.00
CA GLN A 201 -0.85 1.63 20.83
C GLN A 201 -1.68 1.24 22.05
N TYR A 202 -2.68 0.35 21.89
CA TYR A 202 -3.46 -0.16 23.02
C TYR A 202 -2.62 -1.01 23.99
N GLU A 203 -1.71 -1.84 23.47
CA GLU A 203 -0.78 -2.62 24.29
C GLU A 203 0.14 -1.73 25.13
N SER A 204 0.69 -0.66 24.53
CA SER A 204 1.54 0.30 25.26
C SER A 204 0.82 0.99 26.42
N ARG A 205 -0.51 1.04 26.38
CA ARG A 205 -1.40 1.59 27.42
C ARG A 205 -1.94 0.53 28.38
N GLY A 206 -1.53 -0.74 28.23
CA GLY A 206 -2.02 -1.87 29.01
C GLY A 206 -3.46 -2.30 28.71
N GLN A 207 -4.05 -1.82 27.61
CA GLN A 207 -5.43 -2.11 27.22
C GLN A 207 -5.49 -3.38 26.35
N ILE A 208 -5.18 -4.52 26.96
CA ILE A 208 -4.96 -5.80 26.26
C ILE A 208 -6.18 -6.27 25.45
N ASP A 209 -7.41 -6.08 25.96
CA ASP A 209 -8.61 -6.51 25.24
C ASP A 209 -8.89 -5.67 23.99
N ASN A 210 -8.62 -4.35 24.05
CA ASN A 210 -8.72 -3.48 22.88
C ASN A 210 -7.66 -3.83 21.84
N SER A 211 -6.43 -4.12 22.29
CA SER A 211 -5.36 -4.56 21.41
C SER A 211 -5.70 -5.87 20.70
N ALA A 212 -6.22 -6.87 21.43
CA ALA A 212 -6.67 -8.12 20.84
C ALA A 212 -7.76 -7.90 19.78
N ALA A 213 -8.72 -7.00 20.02
CA ALA A 213 -9.74 -6.67 19.03
C ALA A 213 -9.16 -6.05 17.75
N CYS A 214 -8.12 -5.21 17.86
CA CYS A 214 -7.38 -4.67 16.72
C CYS A 214 -6.64 -5.77 15.95
N TYR A 215 -5.92 -6.66 16.62
CA TYR A 215 -5.23 -7.77 15.94
C TYR A 215 -6.19 -8.79 15.32
N GLU A 216 -7.36 -9.02 15.91
CA GLU A 216 -8.43 -9.82 15.29
C GLU A 216 -8.95 -9.16 13.99
N ARG A 217 -9.12 -7.84 13.97
CA ARG A 217 -9.43 -7.10 12.74
C ARG A 217 -8.31 -7.24 11.69
N ALA A 218 -7.05 -7.11 12.10
CA ALA A 218 -5.90 -7.25 11.22
C ALA A 218 -5.86 -8.66 10.59
N LYS A 219 -5.98 -9.70 11.42
CA LYS A 219 -6.06 -11.12 11.01
C LYS A 219 -7.17 -11.37 10.00
N ASN A 220 -8.37 -10.84 10.24
CA ASN A 220 -9.50 -11.02 9.33
C ASN A 220 -9.32 -10.29 7.99
N THR A 221 -8.55 -9.21 7.96
CA THR A 221 -8.33 -8.38 6.77
C THR A 221 -7.22 -8.95 5.88
N ALA A 222 -6.14 -9.44 6.49
CA ALA A 222 -5.01 -10.05 5.79
C ALA A 222 -4.61 -11.38 6.47
N PRO A 223 -5.33 -12.48 6.19
CA PRO A 223 -5.18 -13.75 6.91
C PRO A 223 -3.85 -14.48 6.68
N ASN A 224 -3.04 -14.02 5.72
CA ASN A 224 -1.74 -14.59 5.38
C ASN A 224 -0.55 -13.80 5.96
N LYS A 225 -0.79 -12.72 6.72
CA LYS A 225 0.28 -11.94 7.34
C LYS A 225 0.54 -12.38 8.79
N PRO A 226 1.81 -12.53 9.20
CA PRO A 226 2.16 -13.16 10.46
C PRO A 226 1.95 -12.29 11.71
N ASP A 227 2.11 -10.97 11.63
CA ASP A 227 2.24 -10.09 12.80
C ASP A 227 1.02 -10.16 13.72
N ALA A 228 -0.19 -10.14 13.14
CA ALA A 228 -1.44 -10.22 13.91
C ALA A 228 -1.55 -11.54 14.70
N TYR A 229 -1.16 -12.66 14.09
CA TYR A 229 -1.19 -13.97 14.75
C TYR A 229 -0.12 -14.07 15.85
N LEU A 230 1.08 -13.54 15.61
CA LEU A 230 2.14 -13.49 16.61
C LEU A 230 1.71 -12.67 17.84
N SER A 231 1.14 -11.48 17.63
CA SER A 231 0.64 -10.65 18.72
C SER A 231 -0.51 -11.32 19.47
N LEU A 232 -1.49 -11.90 18.76
CA LEU A 232 -2.58 -12.66 19.39
C LEU A 232 -2.07 -13.87 20.16
N ALA A 233 -1.04 -14.57 19.67
CA ALA A 233 -0.41 -15.68 20.39
C ALA A 233 0.23 -15.20 21.69
N GLY A 234 0.97 -14.09 21.67
CA GLY A 234 1.53 -13.47 22.88
C GLY A 234 0.46 -13.12 23.90
N ILE A 235 -0.63 -12.48 23.46
CA ILE A 235 -1.78 -12.14 24.32
C ILE A 235 -2.43 -13.40 24.90
N ALA A 236 -2.67 -14.43 24.09
CA ALA A 236 -3.28 -15.68 24.53
C ALA A 236 -2.42 -16.37 25.61
N LEU A 237 -1.11 -16.46 25.39
CA LEU A 237 -0.17 -17.04 26.35
C LEU A 237 -0.11 -16.26 27.66
N ASN A 238 -0.13 -14.93 27.60
CA ASN A 238 -0.19 -14.08 28.79
C ASN A 238 -1.47 -14.27 29.59
N LYS A 239 -2.59 -14.60 28.93
CA LYS A 239 -3.87 -14.95 29.56
C LYS A 239 -3.93 -16.41 30.04
N GLY A 240 -2.89 -17.21 29.79
CA GLY A 240 -2.84 -18.64 30.15
C GLY A 240 -3.56 -19.56 29.17
N ASP A 241 -4.04 -19.06 28.02
CA ASP A 241 -4.61 -19.89 26.96
C ASP A 241 -3.50 -20.47 26.08
N ILE A 242 -2.87 -21.52 26.61
CA ILE A 242 -1.74 -22.21 25.98
C ILE A 242 -2.16 -22.87 24.66
N ASN A 243 -3.38 -23.40 24.59
CA ASN A 243 -3.87 -24.09 23.41
C ASN A 243 -4.04 -23.14 22.23
N LEU A 244 -4.65 -21.97 22.48
CA LEU A 244 -4.79 -20.95 21.45
C LEU A 244 -3.42 -20.42 21.01
N GLY A 245 -2.50 -20.16 21.94
CA GLY A 245 -1.14 -19.73 21.61
C GLY A 245 -0.39 -20.71 20.70
N LEU A 246 -0.46 -22.02 21.01
CA LEU A 246 0.11 -23.07 20.16
C LEU A 246 -0.53 -23.09 18.76
N GLN A 247 -1.86 -22.97 18.69
CA GLN A 247 -2.59 -22.97 17.42
C GLN A 247 -2.18 -21.79 16.53
N LEU A 248 -2.10 -20.59 17.10
CA LEU A 248 -1.75 -19.37 16.37
C LEU A 248 -0.29 -19.43 15.87
N LEU A 249 0.66 -19.86 16.70
CA LEU A 249 2.07 -20.00 16.29
C LEU A 249 2.26 -21.03 15.18
N ARG A 250 1.56 -22.17 15.25
CA ARG A 250 1.59 -23.18 14.17
C ARG A 250 1.01 -22.62 12.88
N HIS A 251 -0.09 -21.86 12.97
CA HIS A 251 -0.69 -21.23 11.81
C HIS A 251 0.26 -20.24 11.12
N VAL A 252 1.03 -19.46 11.89
CA VAL A 252 2.06 -18.56 11.31
C VAL A 252 3.07 -19.35 10.49
N ILE A 253 3.57 -20.48 10.99
CA ILE A 253 4.52 -21.33 10.27
C ILE A 253 3.89 -21.89 8.98
N GLU A 254 2.59 -22.21 8.99
CA GLU A 254 1.87 -22.70 7.81
C GLU A 254 1.70 -21.63 6.72
N VAL A 255 1.34 -20.40 7.09
CA VAL A 255 1.03 -19.33 6.11
C VAL A 255 2.24 -18.47 5.75
N SER A 256 3.22 -18.37 6.64
CA SER A 256 4.43 -17.56 6.51
C SER A 256 5.63 -18.33 7.09
N PRO A 257 6.09 -19.39 6.39
CA PRO A 257 7.18 -20.25 6.88
C PRO A 257 8.53 -19.54 7.04
N ASP A 258 8.69 -18.32 6.52
CA ASP A 258 9.89 -17.49 6.68
C ASP A 258 9.90 -16.66 7.96
N THR A 259 8.87 -16.76 8.80
CA THR A 259 8.77 -16.01 10.06
C THR A 259 9.48 -16.77 11.19
N SER A 260 10.76 -16.45 11.40
CA SER A 260 11.61 -17.07 12.44
C SER A 260 11.05 -16.93 13.85
N ASP A 261 10.42 -15.78 14.16
CA ASP A 261 9.82 -15.50 15.45
C ASP A 261 8.79 -16.55 15.87
N ALA A 262 8.05 -17.11 14.90
CA ALA A 262 7.07 -18.15 15.16
C ALA A 262 7.73 -19.48 15.57
N TYR A 263 8.85 -19.85 14.94
CA TYR A 263 9.61 -21.05 15.29
C TYR A 263 10.21 -20.91 16.70
N LEU A 264 10.88 -19.79 16.97
CA LEU A 264 11.52 -19.51 18.25
C LEU A 264 10.50 -19.48 19.39
N ALA A 265 9.37 -18.79 19.19
CA ALA A 265 8.29 -18.73 20.16
C ALA A 265 7.67 -20.11 20.42
N LEU A 266 7.45 -20.91 19.36
CA LEU A 266 6.85 -22.24 19.47
C LEU A 266 7.80 -23.22 20.19
N VAL A 267 9.09 -23.23 19.86
CA VAL A 267 10.09 -24.07 20.54
C VAL A 267 10.18 -23.71 22.03
N SER A 268 10.29 -22.40 22.33
CA SER A 268 10.33 -21.90 23.71
C SER A 268 9.10 -22.35 24.52
N LEU A 269 7.91 -22.26 23.92
CA LEU A 269 6.67 -22.70 24.55
C LEU A 269 6.62 -24.22 24.75
N LEU A 270 6.95 -25.02 23.72
CA LEU A 270 6.91 -26.48 23.79
C LEU A 270 7.87 -27.03 24.86
N LYS A 271 9.06 -26.43 25.00
CA LYS A 271 10.00 -26.78 26.07
C LYS A 271 9.46 -26.47 27.47
N LYS A 272 8.81 -25.32 27.67
CA LYS A 272 8.15 -24.99 28.95
C LYS A 272 7.04 -25.99 29.30
N LEU A 273 6.43 -26.61 28.30
CA LEU A 273 5.40 -27.64 28.46
C LEU A 273 5.95 -29.07 28.55
N ASP A 274 7.28 -29.25 28.54
CA ASP A 274 7.97 -30.55 28.51
C ASP A 274 7.60 -31.44 27.31
N ARG A 275 7.18 -30.83 26.19
CA ARG A 275 6.82 -31.52 24.93
C ARG A 275 8.04 -31.64 24.02
N LYS A 276 9.01 -32.47 24.44
CA LYS A 276 10.37 -32.53 23.84
C LYS A 276 10.37 -32.99 22.38
N GLU A 277 9.57 -34.00 22.05
CA GLU A 277 9.53 -34.56 20.70
C GLU A 277 9.00 -33.53 19.69
N GLU A 278 7.99 -32.75 20.09
CA GLU A 278 7.45 -31.69 19.25
C GLU A 278 8.42 -30.51 19.13
N ALA A 279 9.10 -30.13 20.21
CA ALA A 279 10.11 -29.08 20.16
C ALA A 279 11.24 -29.45 19.18
N ALA A 280 11.74 -30.68 19.23
CA ALA A 280 12.76 -31.18 18.30
C ALA A 280 12.30 -31.11 16.84
N ALA A 281 11.05 -31.52 16.56
CA ALA A 281 10.51 -31.45 15.21
C ALA A 281 10.42 -30.01 14.67
N ILE A 282 10.08 -29.03 15.52
CA ILE A 282 10.04 -27.61 15.12
C ILE A 282 11.46 -27.05 14.94
N ILE A 283 12.42 -27.45 15.78
CA ILE A 283 13.85 -27.09 15.62
C ILE A 283 14.36 -27.60 14.27
N ASP A 284 14.16 -28.88 13.96
CA ASP A 284 14.61 -29.47 12.70
C ASP A 284 13.99 -28.76 11.48
N ALA A 285 12.69 -28.45 11.55
CA ALA A 285 12.00 -27.70 10.51
C ALA A 285 12.56 -26.27 10.36
N GLY A 286 12.86 -25.60 11.47
CA GLY A 286 13.47 -24.26 11.48
C GLY A 286 14.90 -24.27 10.91
N LEU A 287 15.74 -25.21 11.33
CA LEU A 287 17.11 -25.37 10.82
C LEU A 287 17.13 -25.63 9.32
N PHE A 288 16.22 -26.48 8.83
CA PHE A 288 16.07 -26.71 7.39
C PHE A 288 15.62 -25.44 6.66
N ARG A 289 14.64 -24.71 7.21
CA ARG A 289 14.09 -23.52 6.56
C ARG A 289 15.08 -22.36 6.51
N PHE A 290 15.81 -22.15 7.60
CA PHE A 290 16.74 -21.03 7.80
C PHE A 290 18.21 -21.44 7.63
N ALA A 291 18.50 -22.47 6.83
CA ALA A 291 19.85 -22.98 6.61
C ALA A 291 20.89 -21.93 6.14
N GLY A 292 20.44 -20.80 5.60
CA GLY A 292 21.28 -19.67 5.19
C GLY A 292 21.40 -18.54 6.22
N ASN A 293 20.75 -18.64 7.39
CA ASN A 293 20.76 -17.61 8.43
C ASN A 293 21.38 -18.17 9.72
N GLN A 294 22.67 -17.89 9.87
CA GLN A 294 23.48 -18.38 10.99
C GLN A 294 22.96 -17.91 12.35
N GLU A 295 22.42 -16.70 12.44
CA GLU A 295 21.88 -16.15 13.69
C GLU A 295 20.65 -16.94 14.16
N ILE A 296 19.72 -17.24 13.25
CA ILE A 296 18.52 -18.03 13.59
C ILE A 296 18.91 -19.47 13.95
N ILE A 297 19.88 -20.05 13.23
CA ILE A 297 20.40 -21.39 13.53
C ILE A 297 20.94 -21.45 14.97
N GLU A 298 21.81 -20.51 15.33
CA GLU A 298 22.40 -20.45 16.69
C GLU A 298 21.32 -20.28 17.77
N GLN A 299 20.28 -19.47 17.50
CA GLN A 299 19.16 -19.32 18.43
C GLN A 299 18.36 -20.63 18.58
N LEU A 300 18.09 -21.35 17.49
CA LEU A 300 17.38 -22.63 17.52
C LEU A 300 18.18 -23.74 18.22
N GLU A 301 19.49 -23.80 17.99
CA GLU A 301 20.38 -24.77 18.64
C GLU A 301 20.60 -24.48 20.13
N SER A 302 20.39 -23.24 20.56
CA SER A 302 20.54 -22.85 21.98
C SER A 302 19.42 -23.36 22.89
N PHE A 303 18.31 -23.85 22.32
CA PHE A 303 17.23 -24.47 23.06
C PHE A 303 17.57 -25.94 23.38
#